data_AF-A0A1B0GQP5-F1
#
_entry.id   AF-A0A1B0GQP5-F1
#
_cell.length_a   1.000
_cell.length_b   1.000
_cell.length_c   1.000
_cell.angle_alpha   90.00
_cell.angle_beta   90.00
_cell.angle_gamma   90.00
#
_symmetry.space_group_name_H-M   'P 1'
#
loop_
_entity.id
_entity.type
_entity.pdbx_description
1 polymer ?
#
loop_
_entity_poly.entity_id
_entity_poly.type
_entity_poly.pdbx_seq_one_letter_code
_entity_poly.pdbx_strand_id
1 'polypeptide(L)'
;MQVIGDLFSAGMETIKTTLLWINVFMLRNPQVMRKVQEELDLVILLMVVLIQWLLKCYREIKLLPPGPWGIPVMGYLAFLGQEKHTQYMELAKKYGGVFSARLGTQLTVVVSDYKVIRDTFRKKEYTGRPDTPFIQTMDGFGIINSEGKLWRDQRRFLHDKLRQLGVTYMGKGKDVMEKRIMTEVNDYLSTLAASNGNSIDMSPVLAVAVSNVICNIMMSVRFSLDDPKFQRFTWLIEEGMRLFGEITTVDYIPTIQYLPGNLNAKNKIAKNRKEMFQFYREVIDEHKSTFDASNIRDLVDMYLAEIEKAKEEGRSSELFEGKDHGKCVLVVKRIQLLPPLMKCFK
;
A
#
# COMPACT_ATOMS: atom_id res chain seq x y z
N MET A 1 47.33 -45.52 -16.59
CA MET A 1 46.36 -45.55 -17.70
C MET A 1 45.73 -46.93 -17.88
N GLN A 2 46.50 -47.99 -18.15
CA GLN A 2 45.95 -49.34 -18.41
C GLN A 2 45.09 -49.89 -17.25
N VAL A 3 45.56 -49.79 -16.01
CA VAL A 3 44.80 -50.20 -14.81
C VAL A 3 43.46 -49.47 -14.66
N ILE A 4 43.37 -48.18 -15.03
CA ILE A 4 42.12 -47.42 -14.98
C ILE A 4 41.14 -47.94 -16.05
N GLY A 5 41.66 -48.31 -17.23
CA GLY A 5 40.88 -48.91 -18.31
C GLY A 5 40.32 -50.29 -17.94
N ASP A 6 41.16 -51.14 -17.35
CA ASP A 6 40.76 -52.49 -16.93
C ASP A 6 39.68 -52.43 -15.84
N LEU A 7 39.83 -51.52 -14.87
CA LEU A 7 38.84 -51.31 -13.81
C LEU A 7 37.50 -50.79 -14.38
N PHE A 8 37.54 -49.87 -15.34
CA PHE A 8 36.34 -49.36 -16.00
C PHE A 8 35.64 -50.47 -16.80
N SER A 9 36.39 -51.28 -17.54
CA SER A 9 35.86 -52.41 -18.32
C SER A 9 35.19 -53.46 -17.43
N ALA A 10 35.86 -53.87 -16.34
CA ALA A 10 35.31 -54.83 -15.39
C ALA A 10 34.02 -54.31 -14.72
N GLY A 11 33.98 -53.02 -14.38
CA GLY A 11 32.77 -52.38 -13.85
C GLY A 11 31.62 -52.39 -14.86
N MET A 12 31.89 -52.04 -16.12
CA MET A 12 30.89 -52.00 -17.19
C MET A 12 30.28 -53.37 -17.49
N GLU A 13 31.09 -54.44 -17.56
CA GLU A 13 30.59 -55.80 -17.78
C GLU A 13 29.66 -56.26 -16.66
N THR A 14 30.04 -55.97 -15.41
CA THR A 14 29.24 -56.31 -14.24
C THR A 14 27.89 -55.58 -14.25
N ILE A 15 27.90 -54.27 -14.56
CA ILE A 15 26.67 -53.45 -14.68
C ILE A 15 25.77 -53.98 -15.79
N LYS A 16 26.33 -54.22 -16.97
CA LYS A 16 25.57 -54.72 -18.14
C LYS A 16 24.89 -56.05 -17.83
N THR A 17 25.63 -56.98 -17.22
CA THR A 17 25.10 -58.30 -16.87
C THR A 17 23.98 -58.18 -15.83
N THR A 18 24.16 -57.31 -14.83
CA THR A 18 23.15 -57.06 -13.80
C THR A 18 21.86 -56.48 -14.40
N LEU A 19 21.97 -55.47 -15.27
CA LEU A 19 20.81 -54.88 -15.95
C LEU A 19 20.07 -55.89 -16.84
N LEU A 20 20.80 -56.77 -17.53
CA LEU A 20 20.19 -57.84 -18.33
C LEU A 20 19.31 -58.74 -17.46
N TRP A 21 19.82 -59.21 -16.32
CA TRP A 21 19.06 -60.05 -15.39
C TRP A 21 17.86 -59.32 -14.78
N ILE A 22 18.01 -58.03 -14.44
CA ILE A 22 16.88 -57.20 -13.97
C ILE A 22 15.79 -57.12 -15.04
N ASN A 23 16.16 -56.89 -16.32
CA ASN A 23 15.20 -56.85 -17.42
C ASN A 23 14.48 -58.20 -17.62
N VAL A 24 15.21 -59.31 -17.61
CA VAL A 24 14.61 -60.66 -17.72
C VAL A 24 13.66 -60.93 -16.54
N PHE A 25 14.04 -60.53 -15.32
CA PHE A 25 13.20 -60.67 -14.13
C PHE A 25 11.92 -59.83 -14.23
N MET A 26 12.01 -58.58 -14.72
CA MET A 26 10.85 -57.71 -14.95
C MET A 26 9.92 -58.24 -16.03
N LEU A 27 10.45 -58.77 -17.14
CA LEU A 27 9.65 -59.41 -18.20
C LEU A 27 8.89 -60.64 -17.70
N ARG A 28 9.47 -61.39 -16.74
CA ARG A 28 8.84 -62.57 -16.14
C ARG A 28 7.82 -62.22 -15.05
N ASN A 29 7.93 -61.04 -14.43
CA ASN A 29 7.05 -60.57 -13.35
C ASN A 29 6.40 -59.22 -13.70
N PRO A 30 5.33 -59.20 -14.53
CA PRO A 30 4.69 -57.96 -14.97
C PRO A 30 4.21 -57.06 -13.82
N GLN A 31 3.84 -57.65 -12.68
CA GLN A 31 3.43 -56.91 -11.48
C GLN A 31 4.58 -56.08 -10.88
N VAL A 32 5.81 -56.61 -10.90
CA VAL A 32 6.98 -55.90 -10.39
C VAL A 32 7.42 -54.83 -11.39
N MET A 33 7.40 -55.15 -12.69
CA MET A 33 7.70 -54.18 -13.75
C MET A 33 6.81 -52.94 -13.66
N ARG A 34 5.50 -53.13 -13.43
CA ARG A 34 4.54 -52.02 -13.29
C ARG A 34 4.87 -51.11 -12.10
N LYS A 35 5.19 -51.69 -10.93
CA LYS A 35 5.60 -50.90 -9.77
C LYS A 35 6.87 -50.09 -10.02
N VAL A 36 7.87 -50.71 -10.64
CA VAL A 36 9.13 -50.03 -11.00
C VAL A 36 8.87 -48.88 -11.98
N GLN A 37 7.99 -49.08 -12.97
CA GLN A 37 7.60 -48.04 -13.91
C GLN A 37 6.89 -46.87 -13.20
N GLU A 38 5.94 -47.15 -12.30
CA GLU A 38 5.21 -46.13 -11.53
C GLU A 38 6.16 -45.28 -10.66
N GLU A 39 7.13 -45.91 -9.98
CA GLU A 39 8.16 -45.21 -9.19
C GLU A 39 9.09 -44.36 -10.08
N LEU A 40 9.53 -44.91 -11.22
CA LEU A 40 10.38 -44.18 -12.17
C LEU A 40 9.66 -42.97 -12.77
N ASP A 41 8.40 -43.14 -13.17
CA ASP A 41 7.59 -42.06 -13.72
C ASP A 41 7.40 -40.94 -12.67
N LEU A 42 7.19 -41.29 -11.40
CA LEU A 42 7.08 -40.33 -10.29
C LEU A 42 8.41 -39.59 -10.07
N VAL A 43 9.55 -40.29 -10.05
CA VAL A 43 10.87 -39.67 -9.88
C VAL A 43 11.20 -38.74 -11.05
N ILE A 44 10.93 -39.16 -12.28
CA ILE A 44 11.13 -38.34 -13.49
C ILE A 44 10.24 -37.09 -13.43
N LEU A 45 8.97 -37.23 -13.04
CA LEU A 45 8.06 -36.10 -12.87
C LEU A 45 8.59 -35.10 -11.83
N LEU A 46 9.02 -35.59 -10.66
CA LEU A 46 9.59 -34.73 -9.61
C LEU A 46 10.87 -34.01 -10.07
N MET A 47 11.75 -34.72 -10.79
CA MET A 47 12.96 -34.15 -11.37
C MET A 47 12.65 -33.05 -12.39
N VAL A 48 11.70 -33.30 -13.30
CA VAL A 48 11.27 -32.30 -14.30
C VAL A 48 10.67 -31.08 -13.62
N VAL A 49 9.80 -31.26 -12.62
CA VAL A 49 9.22 -30.16 -11.83
C VAL A 49 10.30 -29.38 -11.09
N LEU A 50 11.27 -30.06 -10.47
CA LEU A 50 12.39 -29.43 -9.78
C LEU A 50 13.27 -28.63 -10.75
N ILE A 51 13.60 -29.18 -11.91
CA ILE A 51 14.39 -28.50 -12.95
C ILE A 51 13.64 -27.27 -13.47
N GLN A 52 12.34 -27.39 -13.77
CA GLN A 52 11.52 -26.27 -14.19
C GLN A 52 11.47 -25.17 -13.12
N TRP A 53 11.34 -25.56 -11.85
CA TRP A 53 11.37 -24.63 -10.72
C TRP A 53 12.74 -23.94 -10.59
N LEU A 54 13.85 -24.68 -10.67
CA LEU A 54 15.20 -24.12 -10.63
C LEU A 54 15.47 -23.16 -11.80
N LEU A 55 15.06 -23.53 -13.02
CA LEU A 55 15.18 -22.69 -14.21
C LEU A 55 14.37 -21.39 -14.05
N LYS A 56 13.16 -21.48 -13.48
CA LYS A 56 12.34 -20.32 -13.17
C LYS A 56 13.04 -19.42 -12.14
N CYS A 57 13.51 -19.97 -11.02
CA CYS A 57 14.25 -19.23 -9.99
C CYS A 57 15.50 -18.54 -10.58
N TYR A 58 16.26 -19.24 -11.42
CA TYR A 58 17.44 -18.68 -12.09
C TYR A 58 17.09 -17.50 -13.00
N ARG A 59 16.04 -17.63 -13.81
CA ARG A 59 15.56 -16.55 -14.69
C ARG A 59 15.11 -15.32 -13.88
N GLU A 60 14.35 -15.54 -12.80
CA GLU A 60 13.91 -14.46 -11.92
C GLU A 60 15.10 -13.74 -11.30
N ILE A 61 16.08 -14.46 -10.73
CA ILE A 61 17.27 -13.85 -10.13
C ILE A 61 18.08 -13.03 -11.15
N LYS A 62 18.16 -13.49 -12.41
CA LYS A 62 18.88 -12.78 -13.48
C LYS A 62 18.17 -11.50 -13.94
N LEU A 63 16.84 -11.46 -13.89
CA LEU A 63 16.05 -10.30 -14.33
C LEU A 63 16.00 -9.21 -13.26
N LEU A 64 16.08 -9.60 -12.00
CA LEU A 64 15.91 -8.70 -10.87
C LEU A 64 17.20 -7.94 -10.55
N PRO A 65 17.09 -6.71 -10.01
CA PRO A 65 18.22 -6.03 -9.41
C PRO A 65 18.86 -6.89 -8.30
N PRO A 66 20.17 -6.73 -8.03
CA PRO A 66 20.85 -7.45 -6.96
C PRO A 66 20.16 -7.22 -5.62
N GLY A 67 20.33 -8.13 -4.66
CA GLY A 67 19.57 -8.05 -3.41
C GLY A 67 20.05 -9.01 -2.33
N PRO A 68 19.70 -8.75 -1.06
CA PRO A 68 19.97 -9.68 0.02
C PRO A 68 19.13 -10.95 -0.12
N TRP A 69 19.72 -12.06 0.33
CA TRP A 69 18.96 -13.28 0.55
C TRP A 69 17.96 -13.08 1.71
N GLY A 70 16.78 -13.67 1.59
CA GLY A 70 15.74 -13.65 2.62
C GLY A 70 15.29 -15.06 3.00
N ILE A 71 14.80 -15.21 4.23
CA ILE A 71 14.27 -16.47 4.75
C ILE A 71 12.99 -16.84 3.97
N PRO A 72 12.69 -18.14 3.71
CA PRO A 72 11.42 -18.54 3.12
C PRO A 72 10.21 -17.93 3.85
N VAL A 73 9.20 -17.49 3.09
CA VAL A 73 7.96 -16.85 3.56
C VAL A 73 8.11 -15.46 4.20
N MET A 74 9.11 -15.24 5.06
CA MET A 74 9.35 -13.95 5.74
C MET A 74 10.20 -12.97 4.91
N GLY A 75 10.98 -13.49 3.97
CA GLY A 75 11.94 -12.71 3.20
C GLY A 75 12.97 -12.04 4.11
N TYR A 76 13.22 -10.75 3.87
CA TYR A 76 14.17 -9.93 4.60
C TYR A 76 13.53 -9.16 5.79
N LEU A 77 12.24 -9.39 6.08
CA LEU A 77 11.52 -8.68 7.16
C LEU A 77 12.15 -8.88 8.54
N ALA A 78 12.63 -10.09 8.83
CA ALA A 78 13.26 -10.41 10.11
C ALA A 78 14.56 -9.62 10.38
N PHE A 79 15.18 -9.08 9.33
CA PHE A 79 16.45 -8.37 9.40
C PHE A 79 16.31 -6.84 9.26
N LEU A 80 15.09 -6.33 9.02
CA LEU A 80 14.86 -4.90 8.75
C LEU A 80 14.89 -4.01 10.00
N GLY A 81 14.71 -4.58 11.18
CA GLY A 81 14.62 -3.83 12.44
C GLY A 81 13.44 -2.84 12.48
N GLN A 82 13.46 -1.93 13.46
CA GLN A 82 12.46 -0.87 13.60
C GLN A 82 12.71 0.29 12.61
N GLU A 83 13.97 0.70 12.44
CA GLU A 83 14.38 1.82 11.58
C GLU A 83 14.66 1.36 10.14
N LYS A 84 13.60 0.96 9.44
CA LYS A 84 13.68 0.38 8.09
C LYS A 84 14.47 1.23 7.09
N HIS A 85 14.33 2.56 7.16
CA HIS A 85 14.98 3.49 6.23
C HIS A 85 16.51 3.45 6.35
N THR A 86 17.04 3.33 7.56
CA THR A 86 18.48 3.17 7.83
C THR A 86 18.97 1.84 7.27
N GLN A 87 18.24 0.76 7.50
CA GLN A 87 18.61 -0.56 6.97
C GLN A 87 18.62 -0.59 5.44
N TYR A 88 17.63 0.05 4.79
CA TYR A 88 17.63 0.19 3.33
C TYR A 88 18.83 0.99 2.83
N MET A 89 19.27 2.01 3.58
CA MET A 89 20.45 2.78 3.22
C MET A 89 21.74 1.95 3.31
N GLU A 90 21.86 1.07 4.31
CA GLU A 90 23.00 0.13 4.40
C GLU A 90 22.99 -0.89 3.25
N LEU A 91 21.81 -1.42 2.92
CA LEU A 91 21.66 -2.31 1.78
C LEU A 91 21.99 -1.60 0.46
N ALA A 92 21.61 -0.34 0.29
CA ALA A 92 21.95 0.46 -0.88
C ALA A 92 23.48 0.65 -1.01
N LYS A 93 24.20 0.83 0.09
CA LYS A 93 25.68 0.87 0.07
C LYS A 93 26.29 -0.44 -0.40
N LYS A 94 25.67 -1.58 -0.09
CA LYS A 94 26.16 -2.92 -0.43
C LYS A 94 25.78 -3.39 -1.84
N TYR A 95 24.54 -3.17 -2.25
CA TYR A 95 23.97 -3.70 -3.51
C TYR A 95 23.82 -2.64 -4.60
N GLY A 96 24.06 -1.37 -4.29
CA GLY A 96 23.97 -0.24 -5.22
C GLY A 96 22.67 0.53 -5.12
N GLY A 97 22.54 1.57 -5.95
CA GLY A 97 21.42 2.52 -5.90
C GLY A 97 20.05 1.96 -6.33
N VAL A 98 20.01 0.75 -6.88
CA VAL A 98 18.79 -0.01 -7.17
C VAL A 98 19.01 -1.45 -6.78
N PHE A 99 18.21 -1.96 -5.85
CA PHE A 99 18.30 -3.34 -5.38
C PHE A 99 16.91 -3.92 -5.15
N SER A 100 16.81 -5.24 -5.09
CA SER A 100 15.56 -5.93 -4.79
C SER A 100 15.63 -6.66 -3.46
N ALA A 101 14.52 -6.75 -2.74
CA ALA A 101 14.39 -7.54 -1.53
C ALA A 101 13.00 -8.15 -1.47
N ARG A 102 12.88 -9.39 -0.99
CA ARG A 102 11.57 -9.98 -0.70
C ARG A 102 11.15 -9.56 0.70
N LEU A 103 10.00 -8.91 0.83
CA LEU A 103 9.38 -8.58 2.11
C LEU A 103 8.19 -9.50 2.29
N GLY A 104 8.33 -10.49 3.17
CA GLY A 104 7.38 -11.57 3.25
C GLY A 104 7.28 -12.33 1.92
N THR A 105 6.08 -12.34 1.35
CA THR A 105 5.81 -12.94 0.03
C THR A 105 5.94 -11.97 -1.14
N GLN A 106 6.05 -10.66 -0.86
CA GLN A 106 6.09 -9.63 -1.89
C GLN A 106 7.52 -9.31 -2.30
N LEU A 107 7.72 -9.11 -3.60
CA LEU A 107 8.98 -8.62 -4.15
C LEU A 107 8.97 -7.09 -4.16
N THR A 108 9.94 -6.48 -3.49
CA THR A 108 10.09 -5.04 -3.39
C THR A 108 11.38 -4.60 -4.07
N VAL A 109 11.28 -3.64 -4.99
CA VAL A 109 12.44 -2.96 -5.57
C VAL A 109 12.65 -1.65 -4.83
N VAL A 110 13.83 -1.48 -4.27
CA VAL A 110 14.23 -0.27 -3.54
C VAL A 110 15.12 0.56 -4.44
N VAL A 111 14.78 1.84 -4.60
CA VAL A 111 15.54 2.82 -5.37
C VAL A 111 16.06 3.87 -4.40
N SER A 112 17.39 4.01 -4.33
CA SER A 112 18.07 4.94 -3.42
C SER A 112 18.88 6.00 -4.17
N ASP A 113 19.20 5.80 -5.45
CA ASP A 113 19.92 6.80 -6.25
C ASP A 113 18.99 7.93 -6.73
N TYR A 114 19.38 9.20 -6.49
CA TYR A 114 18.55 10.35 -6.80
C TYR A 114 18.24 10.53 -8.30
N LYS A 115 19.17 10.16 -9.20
CA LYS A 115 18.94 10.28 -10.65
C LYS A 115 17.91 9.24 -11.08
N VAL A 116 18.05 8.02 -10.59
CA VAL A 116 17.09 6.95 -10.86
C VAL A 116 15.72 7.27 -10.27
N ILE A 117 15.65 7.77 -9.03
CA ILE A 117 14.41 8.24 -8.40
C ILE A 117 13.73 9.28 -9.29
N ARG A 118 14.45 10.32 -9.69
CA ARG A 118 13.92 11.39 -10.55
C ARG A 118 13.38 10.86 -11.88
N ASP A 119 14.12 9.96 -12.53
CA ASP A 119 13.73 9.44 -13.84
C ASP A 119 12.58 8.42 -13.73
N THR A 120 12.49 7.71 -12.60
CA THR A 120 11.39 6.78 -12.26
C THR A 120 10.09 7.55 -12.01
N PHE A 121 10.10 8.57 -11.17
CA PHE A 121 8.89 9.36 -10.85
C PHE A 121 8.37 10.23 -12.01
N ARG A 122 9.14 10.38 -13.10
CA ARG A 122 8.67 11.05 -14.33
C ARG A 122 7.82 10.16 -15.24
N LYS A 123 7.94 8.84 -15.06
CA LYS A 123 7.31 7.83 -15.91
C LYS A 123 5.92 7.46 -15.39
N LYS A 124 4.94 7.32 -16.28
CA LYS A 124 3.53 7.04 -15.91
C LYS A 124 3.36 5.63 -15.34
N GLU A 125 4.28 4.74 -15.65
CA GLU A 125 4.28 3.34 -15.22
C GLU A 125 4.48 3.20 -13.70
N TYR A 126 5.07 4.21 -13.04
CA TYR A 126 5.35 4.20 -11.60
C TYR A 126 4.35 5.04 -10.79
N THR A 127 3.20 5.40 -11.36
CA THR A 127 2.17 6.17 -10.64
C THR A 127 1.18 5.30 -9.87
N GLY A 128 1.31 3.96 -9.92
CA GLY A 128 0.44 3.03 -9.21
C GLY A 128 0.60 3.07 -7.69
N ARG A 129 -0.31 2.39 -7.00
CA ARG A 129 -0.34 2.15 -5.55
C ARG A 129 -0.31 0.65 -5.31
N PRO A 130 0.31 0.20 -4.22
CA PRO A 130 0.30 -1.22 -3.89
C PRO A 130 -1.13 -1.66 -3.53
N ASP A 131 -1.56 -2.80 -4.06
CA ASP A 131 -2.85 -3.41 -3.69
C ASP A 131 -2.65 -4.26 -2.42
N THR A 132 -2.74 -3.60 -1.26
CA THR A 132 -2.67 -4.26 0.04
C THR A 132 -4.06 -4.39 0.67
N PRO A 133 -4.31 -5.43 1.49
CA PRO A 133 -5.57 -5.54 2.23
C PRO A 133 -5.89 -4.30 3.03
N PHE A 134 -4.88 -3.62 3.60
CA PHE A 134 -5.08 -2.34 4.24
C PHE A 134 -5.61 -1.28 3.27
N ILE A 135 -4.99 -1.08 2.10
CA ILE A 135 -5.44 -0.07 1.13
C ILE A 135 -6.88 -0.36 0.65
N GLN A 136 -7.25 -1.63 0.55
CA GLN A 136 -8.63 -2.04 0.24
C GLN A 136 -9.64 -1.58 1.31
N THR A 137 -9.24 -1.49 2.60
CA THR A 137 -10.12 -0.94 3.66
C THR A 137 -10.39 0.56 3.53
N MET A 138 -9.60 1.27 2.71
CA MET A 138 -9.75 2.72 2.48
C MET A 138 -10.62 3.04 1.26
N ASP A 139 -11.33 2.04 0.69
CA ASP A 139 -12.30 2.15 -0.40
C ASP A 139 -11.80 2.73 -1.74
N GLY A 140 -10.51 3.05 -1.85
CA GLY A 140 -9.87 3.57 -3.07
C GLY A 140 -10.24 5.02 -3.44
N PHE A 141 -10.84 5.78 -2.51
CA PHE A 141 -11.20 7.18 -2.70
C PHE A 141 -10.11 8.15 -2.18
N GLY A 142 -10.20 9.42 -2.58
CA GLY A 142 -9.24 10.48 -2.23
C GLY A 142 -7.97 10.45 -3.09
N ILE A 143 -7.02 11.36 -2.87
CA ILE A 143 -5.83 11.48 -3.73
C ILE A 143 -4.76 10.42 -3.43
N ILE A 144 -4.66 9.99 -2.18
CA ILE A 144 -3.57 9.12 -1.73
C ILE A 144 -3.74 7.70 -2.30
N ASN A 145 -4.98 7.19 -2.34
CA ASN A 145 -5.28 5.81 -2.71
C ASN A 145 -5.94 5.64 -4.10
N SER A 146 -6.34 6.72 -4.76
CA SER A 146 -6.91 6.64 -6.11
C SER A 146 -5.84 6.60 -7.20
N GLU A 147 -6.23 6.09 -8.37
CA GLU A 147 -5.40 6.01 -9.57
C GLU A 147 -6.16 6.46 -10.83
N GLY A 148 -5.46 6.48 -11.96
CA GLY A 148 -6.10 6.63 -13.27
C GLY A 148 -6.74 8.00 -13.52
N LYS A 149 -7.97 8.01 -14.06
CA LYS A 149 -8.72 9.23 -14.39
C LYS A 149 -9.18 9.95 -13.11
N LEU A 150 -9.76 9.21 -12.16
CA LEU A 150 -10.21 9.72 -10.86
C LEU A 150 -9.14 10.55 -10.16
N TRP A 151 -7.94 9.97 -10.00
CA TRP A 151 -6.83 10.63 -9.35
C TRP A 151 -6.39 11.91 -10.09
N ARG A 152 -6.30 11.87 -11.43
CA ARG A 152 -5.91 13.02 -12.24
C ARG A 152 -6.90 14.17 -12.12
N ASP A 153 -8.19 13.86 -12.20
CA ASP A 153 -9.25 14.86 -12.15
C ASP A 153 -9.32 15.49 -10.74
N GLN A 154 -9.29 14.67 -9.68
CA GLN A 154 -9.25 15.16 -8.29
C GLN A 154 -8.00 16.00 -8.01
N ARG A 155 -6.82 15.53 -8.43
CA ARG A 155 -5.55 16.25 -8.19
C ARG A 155 -5.54 17.60 -8.90
N ARG A 156 -6.01 17.65 -10.16
CA ARG A 156 -6.09 18.91 -10.92
C ARG A 156 -7.05 19.89 -10.23
N PHE A 157 -8.26 19.43 -9.92
CA PHE A 157 -9.26 20.23 -9.23
C PHE A 157 -8.70 20.81 -7.92
N LEU A 158 -8.16 19.97 -7.04
CA LEU A 158 -7.62 20.39 -5.75
C LEU A 158 -6.45 21.36 -5.89
N HIS A 159 -5.54 21.13 -6.83
CA HIS A 159 -4.42 22.04 -7.07
C HIS A 159 -4.91 23.43 -7.49
N ASP A 160 -5.90 23.50 -8.39
CA ASP A 160 -6.45 24.76 -8.86
C ASP A 160 -7.20 25.50 -7.74
N LYS A 161 -7.98 24.78 -6.93
CA LYS A 161 -8.74 25.35 -5.80
C LYS A 161 -7.84 25.80 -4.64
N LEU A 162 -6.84 25.01 -4.26
CA LEU A 162 -5.86 25.40 -3.23
C LEU A 162 -5.10 26.67 -3.63
N ARG A 163 -4.79 26.85 -4.92
CA ARG A 163 -4.18 28.08 -5.42
C ARG A 163 -5.10 29.30 -5.24
N GLN A 164 -6.42 29.13 -5.44
CA GLN A 164 -7.42 30.18 -5.20
C GLN A 164 -7.54 30.54 -3.72
N LEU A 165 -7.42 29.55 -2.82
CA LEU A 165 -7.44 29.74 -1.37
C LEU A 165 -6.14 30.33 -0.80
N GLY A 166 -5.15 30.63 -1.65
CA GLY A 166 -3.92 31.34 -1.26
C GLY A 166 -2.67 30.47 -1.18
N VAL A 167 -2.74 29.18 -1.52
CA VAL A 167 -1.56 28.31 -1.64
C VAL A 167 -0.84 28.62 -2.97
N THR A 168 -0.29 29.83 -3.08
CA THR A 168 0.39 30.36 -4.26
C THR A 168 1.59 31.18 -3.84
N TYR A 169 2.67 31.14 -4.63
CA TYR A 169 3.89 31.90 -4.37
C TYR A 169 3.81 33.37 -4.79
N MET A 170 2.77 33.76 -5.53
CA MET A 170 2.64 35.09 -6.12
C MET A 170 1.20 35.62 -6.10
N GLY A 171 1.07 36.94 -6.07
CA GLY A 171 -0.21 37.67 -6.16
C GLY A 171 -0.99 37.73 -4.85
N LYS A 172 -2.21 38.28 -4.91
CA LYS A 172 -3.09 38.53 -3.76
C LYS A 172 -3.43 37.28 -2.94
N GLY A 173 -3.34 36.09 -3.53
CA GLY A 173 -3.55 34.83 -2.82
C GLY A 173 -2.51 34.59 -1.71
N LYS A 174 -1.26 35.01 -1.93
CA LYS A 174 -0.21 34.92 -0.91
C LYS A 174 -0.60 35.69 0.35
N ASP A 175 -1.11 36.91 0.19
CA ASP A 175 -1.50 37.78 1.32
C ASP A 175 -2.63 37.16 2.16
N VAL A 176 -3.55 36.42 1.52
CA VAL A 176 -4.61 35.69 2.22
C VAL A 176 -4.04 34.58 3.09
N MET A 177 -3.11 33.79 2.54
CA MET A 177 -2.45 32.72 3.29
C MET A 177 -1.59 33.28 4.43
N GLU A 178 -0.84 34.34 4.16
CA GLU A 178 0.00 35.02 5.14
C GLU A 178 -0.84 35.52 6.32
N LYS A 179 -2.00 36.14 6.07
CA LYS A 179 -2.92 36.55 7.14
C LYS A 179 -3.38 35.37 8.00
N ARG A 180 -3.79 34.25 7.38
CA ARG A 180 -4.21 33.04 8.12
C ARG A 180 -3.10 32.50 9.01
N ILE A 181 -1.87 32.44 8.48
CA ILE A 181 -0.69 32.00 9.24
C ILE A 181 -0.38 32.98 10.37
N MET A 182 -0.37 34.28 10.10
CA MET A 182 -0.04 35.30 11.10
C MET A 182 -1.04 35.34 12.25
N THR A 183 -2.32 35.03 12.02
CA THR A 183 -3.30 34.85 13.10
C THR A 183 -2.86 33.77 14.08
N GLU A 184 -2.50 32.57 13.60
CA GLU A 184 -2.08 31.48 14.47
C GLU A 184 -0.70 31.74 15.10
N VAL A 185 0.21 32.44 14.41
CA VAL A 185 1.51 32.87 14.97
C VAL A 185 1.30 33.85 16.11
N ASN A 186 0.38 34.82 15.99
CA ASN A 186 0.09 35.78 17.05
C ASN A 186 -0.49 35.09 18.30
N ASP A 187 -1.39 34.12 18.09
CA ASP A 187 -1.95 33.31 19.18
C ASP A 187 -0.84 32.48 19.87
N TYR A 188 0.03 31.84 19.09
CA TYR A 188 1.20 31.09 19.59
C TYR A 188 2.15 31.97 20.42
N LEU A 189 2.49 33.17 19.92
CA LEU A 189 3.36 34.11 20.64
C LEU A 189 2.72 34.63 21.93
N SER A 190 1.39 34.80 21.92
CA SER A 190 0.63 35.23 23.09
C SER A 190 0.61 34.14 24.18
N THR A 191 0.45 32.86 23.82
CA THR A 191 0.61 31.74 24.75
C THR A 191 2.02 31.66 25.32
N LEU A 192 3.05 31.89 24.49
CA LEU A 192 4.43 31.91 24.94
C LEU A 192 4.69 33.07 25.92
N ALA A 193 4.19 34.27 25.63
CA ALA A 193 4.33 35.42 26.52
C ALA A 193 3.62 35.19 27.87
N ALA A 194 2.45 34.54 27.86
CA ALA A 194 1.69 34.21 29.07
C ALA A 194 2.41 33.21 30.01
N SER A 195 3.43 32.49 29.51
CA SER A 195 4.23 31.55 30.31
C SER A 195 5.06 32.21 31.41
N ASN A 196 5.31 33.53 31.31
CA ASN A 196 6.09 34.32 32.28
C ASN A 196 7.43 33.68 32.69
N GLY A 197 8.11 33.02 31.74
CA GLY A 197 9.42 32.39 31.96
C GLY A 197 9.36 30.98 32.56
N ASN A 198 8.16 30.42 32.79
CA ASN A 198 8.01 29.02 33.19
C ASN A 198 8.32 28.09 32.01
N SER A 199 8.83 26.89 32.32
CA SER A 199 9.01 25.84 31.32
C SER A 199 7.65 25.32 30.87
N ILE A 200 7.32 25.49 29.59
CA ILE A 200 6.10 24.98 28.95
C ILE A 200 6.51 24.17 27.72
N ASP A 201 5.86 23.02 27.52
CA ASP A 201 5.98 22.28 26.26
C ASP A 201 5.14 22.97 25.18
N MET A 202 5.83 23.53 24.17
CA MET A 202 5.19 24.23 23.06
C MET A 202 4.80 23.30 21.91
N SER A 203 5.18 22.02 21.96
CA SER A 203 4.85 21.02 20.94
C SER A 203 3.33 20.93 20.67
N PRO A 204 2.45 20.81 21.67
CA PRO A 204 1.00 20.77 21.42
C PRO A 204 0.45 22.12 20.92
N VAL A 205 1.00 23.24 21.38
CA VAL A 205 0.59 24.59 20.94
C VAL A 205 0.90 24.78 19.45
N LEU A 206 2.09 24.36 19.02
CA LEU A 206 2.49 24.40 17.62
C LEU A 206 1.62 23.47 16.76
N ALA A 207 1.32 22.26 17.25
CA ALA A 207 0.47 21.32 16.54
C ALA A 207 -0.95 21.87 16.30
N VAL A 208 -1.55 22.55 17.30
CA VAL A 208 -2.83 23.25 17.15
C VAL A 208 -2.73 24.38 16.12
N ALA A 209 -1.72 25.24 16.22
CA ALA A 209 -1.53 26.36 15.29
C ALA A 209 -1.44 25.89 13.83
N VAL A 210 -0.62 24.86 13.55
CA VAL A 210 -0.51 24.28 12.20
C VAL A 210 -1.82 23.64 11.75
N SER A 211 -2.48 22.90 12.63
CA SER A 211 -3.76 22.24 12.32
C SER A 211 -4.86 23.26 12.03
N ASN A 212 -4.89 24.38 12.74
CA ASN A 212 -5.85 25.46 12.52
C ASN A 212 -5.65 26.10 11.15
N VAL A 213 -4.41 26.36 10.71
CA VAL A 213 -4.17 26.87 9.34
C VAL A 213 -4.77 25.91 8.30
N ILE A 214 -4.52 24.60 8.45
CA ILE A 214 -5.03 23.59 7.51
C ILE A 214 -6.55 23.47 7.58
N CYS A 215 -7.13 23.36 8.77
CA CYS A 215 -8.57 23.23 8.98
C CYS A 215 -9.33 24.46 8.51
N ASN A 216 -8.73 25.64 8.65
CA ASN A 216 -9.31 26.89 8.18
C ASN A 216 -9.33 26.99 6.65
N ILE A 217 -8.35 26.41 5.94
CA ILE A 217 -8.37 26.30 4.46
C ILE A 217 -9.36 25.23 4.00
N MET A 218 -9.44 24.12 4.72
CA MET A 218 -10.24 22.97 4.30
C MET A 218 -11.73 23.11 4.62
N MET A 219 -12.07 23.65 5.79
CA MET A 219 -13.40 23.55 6.42
C MET A 219 -13.79 24.82 7.19
N SER A 220 -13.00 25.90 7.12
CA SER A 220 -13.19 27.14 7.90
C SER A 220 -13.32 26.98 9.42
N VAL A 221 -12.89 25.84 9.99
CA VAL A 221 -12.94 25.58 11.44
C VAL A 221 -11.61 25.97 12.10
N ARG A 222 -11.70 26.56 13.30
CA ARG A 222 -10.57 26.78 14.22
C ARG A 222 -10.88 26.11 15.55
N PHE A 223 -9.85 25.54 16.18
CA PHE A 223 -9.97 24.86 17.47
C PHE A 223 -9.09 25.55 18.51
N SER A 224 -9.52 25.44 19.77
CA SER A 224 -8.69 25.81 20.92
C SER A 224 -7.90 24.61 21.43
N LEU A 225 -6.83 24.87 22.17
CA LEU A 225 -5.97 23.83 22.78
C LEU A 225 -6.77 22.91 23.71
N ASP A 226 -7.74 23.47 24.44
CA ASP A 226 -8.55 22.77 25.42
C ASP A 226 -9.85 22.17 24.84
N ASP A 227 -10.05 22.25 23.51
CA ASP A 227 -11.24 21.66 22.89
C ASP A 227 -11.14 20.12 22.89
N PRO A 228 -12.01 19.41 23.65
CA PRO A 228 -11.98 17.96 23.71
C PRO A 228 -12.28 17.30 22.35
N LYS A 229 -13.06 17.97 21.48
CA LYS A 229 -13.37 17.48 20.13
C LYS A 229 -12.10 17.48 19.28
N PHE A 230 -11.27 18.51 19.40
CA PHE A 230 -10.01 18.64 18.66
C PHE A 230 -8.93 17.68 19.16
N GLN A 231 -8.79 17.56 20.49
CA GLN A 231 -7.87 16.58 21.09
C GLN A 231 -8.22 15.16 20.63
N ARG A 232 -9.52 14.83 20.60
CA ARG A 232 -9.99 13.54 20.08
C ARG A 232 -9.68 13.37 18.59
N PHE A 233 -9.93 14.39 17.78
CA PHE A 233 -9.64 14.37 16.35
C PHE A 233 -8.16 14.17 16.05
N THR A 234 -7.28 14.92 16.72
CA THR A 234 -5.82 14.80 16.59
C THR A 234 -5.34 13.42 17.02
N TRP A 235 -5.87 12.91 18.14
CA TRP A 235 -5.57 11.54 18.59
C TRP A 235 -6.00 10.48 17.58
N LEU A 236 -7.16 10.63 16.92
CA LEU A 236 -7.62 9.70 15.89
C LEU A 236 -6.66 9.67 14.69
N ILE A 237 -6.11 10.83 14.30
CA ILE A 237 -5.12 10.94 13.23
C ILE A 237 -3.80 10.26 13.64
N GLU A 238 -3.26 10.59 14.81
CA GLU A 238 -2.01 10.03 15.31
C GLU A 238 -2.09 8.50 15.47
N GLU A 239 -3.17 8.02 16.09
CA GLU A 239 -3.42 6.58 16.26
C GLU A 239 -3.61 5.89 14.90
N GLY A 240 -4.27 6.55 13.95
CA GLY A 240 -4.39 6.08 12.57
C GLY A 240 -3.03 5.90 11.89
N MET A 241 -2.14 6.89 12.03
CA MET A 241 -0.79 6.84 11.47
C MET A 241 0.08 5.75 12.13
N ARG A 242 -0.03 5.59 13.45
CA ARG A 242 0.68 4.53 14.19
C ARG A 242 0.24 3.14 13.73
N LEU A 243 -1.07 2.89 13.72
CA LEU A 243 -1.64 1.61 13.28
C LEU A 243 -1.35 1.33 11.80
N PHE A 244 -1.29 2.37 10.95
CA PHE A 244 -0.86 2.24 9.55
C PHE A 244 0.57 1.72 9.43
N GLY A 245 1.51 2.27 10.21
CA GLY A 245 2.90 1.79 10.24
C GLY A 245 3.04 0.34 10.70
N GLU A 246 2.23 -0.07 11.69
CA GLU A 246 2.21 -1.44 12.21
C GLU A 246 1.65 -2.42 11.16
N ILE A 247 0.47 -2.14 10.58
CA ILE A 247 -0.19 -3.06 9.64
C ILE A 247 0.54 -3.22 8.32
N THR A 248 1.08 -2.13 7.77
CA THR A 248 1.84 -2.19 6.50
C THR A 248 3.04 -3.12 6.58
N THR A 249 3.59 -3.36 7.77
CA THR A 249 4.67 -4.34 7.99
C THR A 249 4.16 -5.78 7.95
N VAL A 250 2.94 -6.00 8.44
CA VAL A 250 2.34 -7.33 8.58
C VAL A 250 1.67 -7.80 7.29
N ASP A 251 1.16 -6.87 6.48
CA ASP A 251 0.49 -7.16 5.20
C ASP A 251 1.40 -7.90 4.19
N TYR A 252 2.72 -7.83 4.35
CA TYR A 252 3.69 -8.59 3.56
C TYR A 252 3.57 -10.12 3.75
N ILE A 253 2.97 -10.58 4.85
CA ILE A 253 2.83 -12.00 5.20
C ILE A 253 1.34 -12.37 5.23
N PRO A 254 0.80 -13.01 4.17
CA PRO A 254 -0.63 -13.26 4.04
C PRO A 254 -1.24 -14.09 5.18
N THR A 255 -0.49 -15.01 5.77
CA THR A 255 -0.99 -15.89 6.84
C THR A 255 -1.28 -15.13 8.14
N ILE A 256 -0.56 -14.03 8.42
CA ILE A 256 -0.75 -13.24 9.64
C ILE A 256 -2.05 -12.41 9.59
N GLN A 257 -2.66 -12.27 8.41
CA GLN A 257 -3.93 -11.56 8.25
C GLN A 257 -5.10 -12.19 9.03
N TYR A 258 -5.00 -13.48 9.36
CA TYR A 258 -6.03 -14.23 10.09
C TYR A 258 -5.78 -14.27 11.61
N LEU A 259 -4.64 -13.76 12.11
CA LEU A 259 -4.36 -13.76 13.54
C LEU A 259 -5.23 -12.74 14.29
N PRO A 260 -5.68 -13.05 15.51
CA PRO A 260 -6.61 -12.21 16.26
C PRO A 260 -6.04 -10.81 16.56
N GLY A 261 -4.73 -10.69 16.76
CA GLY A 261 -4.08 -9.38 16.96
C GLY A 261 -4.23 -8.44 15.76
N ASN A 262 -4.04 -8.95 14.54
CA ASN A 262 -4.17 -8.15 13.32
C ASN A 262 -5.65 -7.82 13.02
N LEU A 263 -6.55 -8.77 13.26
CA LEU A 263 -7.99 -8.53 13.14
C LEU A 263 -8.45 -7.44 14.11
N ASN A 264 -7.96 -7.45 15.36
CA ASN A 264 -8.26 -6.40 16.33
C ASN A 264 -7.73 -5.03 15.88
N ALA A 265 -6.51 -4.97 15.35
CA ALA A 265 -5.93 -3.74 14.80
C ALA A 265 -6.77 -3.19 13.63
N LYS A 266 -7.15 -4.05 12.67
CA LYS A 266 -8.03 -3.69 11.54
C LYS A 266 -9.39 -3.18 12.01
N ASN A 267 -10.02 -3.87 12.96
CA ASN A 267 -11.29 -3.46 13.55
C ASN A 267 -11.17 -2.11 14.27
N LYS A 268 -10.06 -1.88 14.98
CA LYS A 268 -9.77 -0.60 15.64
C LYS A 268 -9.63 0.53 14.63
N ILE A 269 -8.90 0.32 13.52
CA ILE A 269 -8.81 1.30 12.42
C ILE A 269 -10.18 1.58 11.82
N ALA A 270 -10.97 0.55 11.53
CA ALA A 270 -12.30 0.73 10.96
C ALA A 270 -13.20 1.56 11.88
N LYS A 271 -13.12 1.32 13.21
CA LYS A 271 -13.84 2.10 14.22
C LYS A 271 -13.35 3.55 14.26
N ASN A 272 -12.05 3.78 14.36
CA ASN A 272 -11.45 5.12 14.38
C ASN A 272 -11.79 5.91 13.09
N ARG A 273 -11.74 5.24 11.94
CA ARG A 273 -12.12 5.82 10.64
C ARG A 273 -13.60 6.21 10.62
N LYS A 274 -14.48 5.38 11.17
CA LYS A 274 -15.92 5.69 11.27
C LYS A 274 -16.17 6.95 12.12
N GLU A 275 -15.49 7.06 13.26
CA GLU A 275 -15.57 8.22 14.14
C GLU A 275 -15.04 9.49 13.45
N MET A 276 -13.88 9.40 12.80
CA MET A 276 -13.33 10.50 12.01
C MET A 276 -14.26 10.94 10.86
N PHE A 277 -14.93 10.00 10.18
CA PHE A 277 -15.92 10.35 9.16
C PHE A 277 -17.18 10.97 9.72
N GLN A 278 -17.57 10.65 10.93
CA GLN A 278 -18.69 11.32 11.59
C GLN A 278 -18.35 12.79 11.81
N PHE A 279 -17.13 13.10 12.27
CA PHE A 279 -16.64 14.47 12.38
C PHE A 279 -16.74 15.22 11.05
N TYR A 280 -16.20 14.65 9.95
CA TYR A 280 -16.28 15.29 8.64
C TYR A 280 -17.73 15.46 8.14
N ARG A 281 -18.60 14.50 8.44
CA ARG A 281 -20.02 14.56 8.03
C ARG A 281 -20.74 15.72 8.71
N GLU A 282 -20.54 15.90 10.01
CA GLU A 282 -21.13 17.04 10.75
C GLU A 282 -20.72 18.37 10.12
N VAL A 283 -19.43 18.54 9.83
CA VAL A 283 -18.90 19.76 9.20
C VAL A 283 -19.48 19.94 7.78
N ILE A 284 -19.52 18.88 6.97
CA ILE A 284 -20.06 18.96 5.61
C ILE A 284 -21.55 19.29 5.62
N ASP A 285 -22.32 18.73 6.55
CA ASP A 285 -23.76 18.97 6.63
C ASP A 285 -24.07 20.41 7.11
N GLU A 286 -23.22 20.98 7.99
CA GLU A 286 -23.26 22.42 8.32
C GLU A 286 -22.90 23.30 7.12
N HIS A 287 -21.91 22.91 6.30
CA HIS A 287 -21.57 23.67 5.09
C HIS A 287 -22.70 23.63 4.07
N LYS A 288 -23.37 22.48 3.88
CA LYS A 288 -24.54 22.39 3.01
C LYS A 288 -25.71 23.25 3.47
N SER A 289 -25.96 23.36 4.77
CA SER A 289 -27.07 24.16 5.30
C SER A 289 -26.81 25.67 5.21
N THR A 290 -25.54 26.06 5.23
CA THR A 290 -25.08 27.46 5.16
C THR A 290 -24.45 27.83 3.82
N PHE A 291 -24.65 26.98 2.79
CA PHE A 291 -23.99 27.14 1.50
C PHE A 291 -24.49 28.38 0.77
N ASP A 292 -23.55 29.19 0.28
CA ASP A 292 -23.81 30.38 -0.51
C ASP A 292 -22.89 30.41 -1.74
N ALA A 293 -23.47 30.26 -2.93
CA ALA A 293 -22.73 30.26 -4.19
C ALA A 293 -22.02 31.60 -4.47
N SER A 294 -22.46 32.70 -3.86
CA SER A 294 -21.83 34.01 -4.00
C SER A 294 -20.61 34.21 -3.09
N ASN A 295 -20.51 33.41 -2.02
CA ASN A 295 -19.46 33.54 -1.01
C ASN A 295 -18.89 32.16 -0.61
N ILE A 296 -17.92 31.70 -1.39
CA ILE A 296 -17.23 30.42 -1.15
C ILE A 296 -16.16 30.59 -0.07
N ARG A 297 -16.31 29.90 1.07
CA ARG A 297 -15.45 30.09 2.25
C ARG A 297 -14.16 29.28 2.19
N ASP A 298 -14.26 28.03 1.76
CA ASP A 298 -13.20 27.03 1.86
C ASP A 298 -13.32 25.92 0.80
N LEU A 299 -12.49 24.89 0.95
CA LEU A 299 -12.44 23.76 0.05
C LEU A 299 -13.74 22.94 0.02
N VAL A 300 -14.46 22.79 1.14
CA VAL A 300 -15.73 22.06 1.18
C VAL A 300 -16.78 22.79 0.34
N ASP A 301 -16.92 24.10 0.50
CA ASP A 301 -17.83 24.91 -0.33
C ASP A 301 -17.44 24.84 -1.82
N MET A 302 -16.14 24.84 -2.13
CA MET A 302 -15.67 24.68 -3.52
C MET A 302 -16.09 23.33 -4.12
N TYR A 303 -16.09 22.25 -3.33
CA TYR A 303 -16.61 20.95 -3.76
C TYR A 303 -18.13 20.98 -3.94
N LEU A 304 -18.88 21.59 -3.02
CA LEU A 304 -20.33 21.71 -3.13
C LEU A 304 -20.73 22.46 -4.40
N ALA A 305 -20.08 23.60 -4.67
CA ALA A 305 -20.29 24.40 -5.88
C ALA A 305 -20.02 23.60 -7.17
N GLU A 306 -18.94 22.82 -7.21
CA GLU A 306 -18.61 21.98 -8.38
C GLU A 306 -19.63 20.85 -8.57
N ILE A 307 -20.13 20.27 -7.48
CA ILE A 307 -21.17 19.24 -7.53
C ILE A 307 -22.49 19.82 -8.04
N GLU A 308 -22.88 21.02 -7.62
CA GLU A 308 -24.08 21.70 -8.12
C GLU A 308 -23.95 22.03 -9.61
N LYS A 309 -22.82 22.61 -10.02
CA LYS A 309 -22.53 22.87 -11.43
C LYS A 309 -22.60 21.62 -12.30
N ALA A 310 -22.05 20.49 -11.82
CA ALA A 310 -22.12 19.23 -12.54
C ALA A 310 -23.55 18.65 -12.62
N LYS A 311 -24.44 18.97 -11.67
CA LYS A 311 -25.87 18.61 -11.73
C LYS A 311 -26.60 19.44 -12.77
N GLU A 312 -26.38 20.74 -12.80
CA GLU A 312 -26.99 21.64 -13.78
C GLU A 312 -26.59 21.30 -15.21
N GLU A 313 -25.32 20.94 -15.43
CA GLU A 313 -24.81 20.55 -16.75
C GLU A 313 -25.15 19.10 -17.14
N GLY A 314 -25.82 18.34 -16.28
CA GLY A 314 -26.15 16.92 -16.52
C GLY A 314 -24.95 15.97 -16.50
N ARG A 315 -23.77 16.43 -16.04
CA ARG A 315 -22.51 15.65 -15.98
C ARG A 315 -22.22 15.07 -14.60
N SER A 316 -23.25 14.89 -13.77
CA SER A 316 -23.09 14.39 -12.40
C SER A 316 -22.52 12.99 -12.34
N SER A 317 -22.85 12.14 -13.32
CA SER A 317 -22.26 10.80 -13.43
C SER A 317 -20.77 10.87 -13.69
N GLU A 318 -20.31 11.82 -14.52
CA GLU A 318 -18.93 11.98 -14.99
C GLU A 318 -17.97 12.66 -13.99
N LEU A 319 -18.53 13.32 -12.97
CA LEU A 319 -17.77 14.09 -11.99
C LEU A 319 -16.96 13.15 -11.08
N PHE A 320 -15.63 13.25 -11.18
CA PHE A 320 -14.71 12.38 -10.45
C PHE A 320 -15.03 10.89 -10.65
N GLU A 321 -15.24 10.48 -11.90
CA GLU A 321 -15.33 9.06 -12.27
C GLU A 321 -13.97 8.36 -12.26
N GLY A 322 -13.97 7.08 -11.88
CA GLY A 322 -12.82 6.20 -12.10
C GLY A 322 -12.62 5.07 -11.11
N LYS A 323 -13.62 4.70 -10.30
CA LYS A 323 -13.63 3.36 -9.70
C LYS A 323 -14.22 2.42 -10.75
N ASP A 324 -13.38 1.58 -11.37
CA ASP A 324 -13.87 0.46 -12.18
C ASP A 324 -14.86 -0.35 -11.34
N HIS A 325 -16.16 -0.21 -11.62
CA HIS A 325 -17.21 -0.98 -10.96
C HIS A 325 -17.06 -2.50 -11.19
N GLY A 326 -16.11 -2.92 -12.05
CA GLY A 326 -15.83 -4.31 -12.41
C GLY A 326 -14.92 -5.11 -11.47
N LYS A 327 -14.27 -4.52 -10.46
CA LYS A 327 -13.39 -5.28 -9.51
C LYS A 327 -13.88 -5.35 -8.05
N CYS A 328 -15.03 -4.74 -7.73
CA CYS A 328 -15.65 -4.81 -6.40
C CYS A 328 -16.95 -5.64 -6.36
N VAL A 329 -17.09 -6.68 -7.17
CA VAL A 329 -18.16 -7.67 -7.02
C VAL A 329 -17.57 -8.94 -6.42
N LEU A 330 -17.25 -8.95 -5.12
CA LEU A 330 -17.12 -10.22 -4.38
C LEU A 330 -17.23 -10.10 -2.85
N VAL A 331 -17.31 -8.91 -2.25
CA VAL A 331 -17.35 -8.79 -0.77
C VAL A 331 -18.63 -8.16 -0.20
N VAL A 332 -19.52 -7.58 -1.03
CA VAL A 332 -20.80 -6.99 -0.55
C VAL A 332 -22.04 -7.79 -0.99
N LYS A 333 -21.87 -9.08 -1.37
CA LYS A 333 -23.00 -9.98 -1.69
C LYS A 333 -23.26 -11.09 -0.66
N ARG A 334 -22.62 -11.06 0.50
CA ARG A 334 -22.74 -12.13 1.53
C ARG A 334 -23.52 -11.74 2.79
N ILE A 335 -24.42 -10.75 2.68
CA ILE A 335 -25.46 -10.50 3.69
C ILE A 335 -26.77 -10.20 2.95
N GLN A 336 -27.42 -11.25 2.45
CA GLN A 336 -28.89 -11.41 2.31
C GLN A 336 -29.18 -12.73 1.56
N LEU A 337 -29.64 -13.71 2.34
CA LEU A 337 -30.55 -14.83 2.06
C LEU A 337 -30.66 -15.44 0.62
N LEU A 338 -30.50 -16.78 0.58
CA LEU A 338 -30.76 -17.83 -0.44
C LEU A 338 -32.18 -17.84 -1.10
N PRO A 339 -32.52 -18.65 -2.17
CA PRO A 339 -31.76 -19.53 -3.08
C PRO A 339 -32.16 -19.37 -4.60
N PRO A 340 -32.04 -20.37 -5.52
CA PRO A 340 -31.13 -20.33 -6.67
C PRO A 340 -31.82 -20.18 -8.04
N LEU A 341 -31.18 -19.44 -8.97
CA LEU A 341 -31.52 -19.57 -10.39
C LEU A 341 -30.26 -19.89 -11.21
N MET A 342 -30.17 -21.17 -11.57
CA MET A 342 -29.51 -21.65 -12.78
C MET A 342 -30.03 -20.88 -14.00
N LYS A 343 -29.11 -20.38 -14.84
CA LYS A 343 -29.02 -20.57 -16.31
C LYS A 343 -28.38 -19.37 -17.02
N CYS A 344 -27.65 -19.72 -18.08
CA CYS A 344 -27.11 -18.87 -19.16
C CYS A 344 -25.84 -18.10 -18.77
N PHE A 345 -24.68 -18.29 -19.38
CA PHE A 345 -24.41 -18.32 -20.83
C PHE A 345 -23.29 -19.29 -21.22
N LYS A 346 -23.37 -19.70 -22.50
CA LYS A 346 -22.43 -20.50 -23.29
C LYS A 346 -21.08 -19.85 -23.50
#